data_AF-A0A971G0L1-F1
#
_entry.id   AF-A0A971G0L1-F1
#
_cell.length_a   1.000
_cell.length_b   1.000
_cell.length_c   1.000
_cell.angle_alpha   90.00
_cell.angle_beta   90.00
_cell.angle_gamma   90.00
#
_symmetry.space_group_name_H-M   'P 1'
#
loop_
_entity.id
_entity.type
_entity.pdbx_description
1 polymer ?
#
loop_
_entity_poly.entity_id
_entity_poly.type
_entity_poly.pdbx_seq_one_letter_code
_entity_poly.pdbx_strand_id
1 'polypeptide(L)'
;MAAVVLAVVVGLGSVGGGPAAATAESASDVAPAAAATTGRAACEPTPFTAAFDAELRRRWPNQRFTASVHDRRTGCWYEYRPDRRITTASVLKAEILAGLLLRAQREGRGLTAWEHARVGPMISRSADPEASALWLSLGGVAGMRRVDADFGLTQTTPASPWGLTSTSARDRTRLMEQLLYGGGPLTASYRAIARGYLLDVVASQRWGITAGVPPGTRVPMKNGFFSSRCCRWRLNSSGAVETTGGGYVVTILSDQWPNEASGIAGVNFVSRVIAARLAGPYPPFATQGAFVDRAWADVLGRTPTYSELMAAVGTTAWDRRRAGSVLAPLYSRSEHTTVGPPVIRLYLAALGRPPDGSSYALREWQLRAVRTDLRSIARFVAESAELGLTGLDDEAFVDEAARRVLGRSATDHERTAWAERIALGWAHRGDVLLSYTESNVSRWFLHHRVTTAAVYLTMLERAPEASALAYWSGALGSGSTLAGLTNSVFLSAEYRDRVR
;
A
#
# COMPACT_ATOMS: atom_id res chain seq x y z
N MET A 1 6.32 -43.39 -52.03
CA MET A 1 5.76 -43.81 -53.33
C MET A 1 4.99 -42.65 -53.91
N ALA A 2 5.24 -42.34 -55.19
CA ALA A 2 4.44 -41.60 -56.19
C ALA A 2 3.73 -40.29 -55.75
N ALA A 3 4.01 -39.10 -56.32
CA ALA A 3 3.72 -38.66 -57.70
C ALA A 3 2.18 -38.61 -57.94
N VAL A 4 1.53 -37.63 -58.58
CA VAL A 4 1.94 -36.64 -59.60
C VAL A 4 0.67 -35.84 -60.03
N VAL A 5 0.84 -34.60 -60.54
CA VAL A 5 0.07 -33.90 -61.62
C VAL A 5 -1.39 -33.45 -61.34
N LEU A 6 -1.84 -32.19 -61.51
CA LEU A 6 -1.75 -31.11 -62.54
C LEU A 6 -2.82 -31.18 -63.66
N ALA A 7 -3.70 -30.17 -63.76
CA ALA A 7 -4.41 -29.64 -64.96
C ALA A 7 -5.45 -28.57 -64.47
N VAL A 8 -5.46 -27.28 -64.81
CA VAL A 8 -5.43 -26.49 -66.08
C VAL A 8 -6.79 -26.43 -66.81
N VAL A 9 -7.05 -25.24 -67.38
CA VAL A 9 -8.05 -24.78 -68.39
C VAL A 9 -9.09 -23.81 -67.77
N VAL A 10 -8.93 -22.49 -67.84
CA VAL A 10 -9.02 -21.53 -68.97
C VAL A 10 -10.46 -21.29 -69.46
N GLY A 11 -10.94 -20.06 -69.28
CA GLY A 11 -12.12 -19.50 -69.93
C GLY A 11 -11.94 -18.00 -70.13
N LEU A 12 -11.58 -17.62 -71.36
CA LEU A 12 -11.49 -16.25 -71.86
C LEU A 12 -12.90 -15.74 -72.22
N GLY A 13 -13.17 -14.48 -71.90
CA GLY A 13 -14.32 -13.73 -72.41
C GLY A 13 -14.11 -12.24 -72.19
N SER A 14 -13.86 -11.50 -73.28
CA SER A 14 -13.66 -10.06 -73.31
C SER A 14 -14.77 -9.36 -74.12
N VAL A 15 -14.73 -8.02 -74.09
CA VAL A 15 -15.55 -7.01 -74.80
C VAL A 15 -16.83 -6.61 -74.03
N GLY A 16 -17.14 -5.35 -73.70
CA GLY A 16 -16.51 -4.03 -73.90
C GLY A 16 -17.50 -2.94 -73.46
N GLY A 17 -17.02 -1.74 -73.11
CA GLY A 17 -17.89 -0.55 -72.93
C GLY A 17 -17.45 0.48 -71.89
N GLY A 18 -16.77 1.54 -72.36
CA GLY A 18 -16.98 2.96 -71.99
C GLY A 18 -16.77 3.46 -70.54
N PRO A 19 -16.04 4.57 -70.32
CA PRO A 19 -15.47 4.93 -69.01
C PRO A 19 -16.34 5.89 -68.18
N ALA A 20 -16.29 5.77 -66.85
CA ALA A 20 -16.55 6.89 -65.94
C ALA A 20 -15.96 6.61 -64.55
N ALA A 21 -14.96 7.43 -64.21
CA ALA A 21 -14.51 7.88 -62.89
C ALA A 21 -14.93 7.09 -61.62
N ALA A 22 -13.95 6.63 -60.85
CA ALA A 22 -13.55 7.29 -59.60
C ALA A 22 -12.52 6.48 -58.80
N THR A 23 -11.53 7.22 -58.30
CA THR A 23 -10.70 7.01 -57.10
C THR A 23 -9.72 5.83 -57.05
N ALA A 24 -8.44 6.22 -57.04
CA ALA A 24 -7.27 5.40 -56.73
C ALA A 24 -7.31 4.88 -55.28
N GLU A 25 -7.17 3.57 -55.11
CA GLU A 25 -6.71 2.97 -53.85
C GLU A 25 -5.18 3.04 -53.81
N SER A 26 -4.68 3.87 -52.90
CA SER A 26 -3.27 3.90 -52.52
C SER A 26 -2.95 2.67 -51.69
N ALA A 27 -1.85 2.00 -52.05
CA ALA A 27 -1.22 0.93 -51.29
C ALA A 27 -1.06 1.34 -49.81
N SER A 28 -1.54 0.49 -48.91
CA SER A 28 -1.29 0.63 -47.47
C SER A 28 -0.01 -0.13 -47.11
N ASP A 29 0.98 0.64 -46.67
CA ASP A 29 2.24 0.18 -46.09
C ASP A 29 2.01 -0.82 -44.95
N VAL A 30 2.62 -1.99 -45.07
CA VAL A 30 2.74 -2.95 -43.97
C VAL A 30 3.77 -2.39 -42.99
N ALA A 31 3.29 -1.78 -41.90
CA ALA A 31 4.12 -1.39 -40.78
C ALA A 31 4.80 -2.62 -40.15
N PRO A 32 6.11 -2.58 -39.85
CA PRO A 32 6.78 -3.71 -39.23
C PRO A 32 6.26 -3.90 -37.81
N ALA A 33 5.93 -5.15 -37.48
CA ALA A 33 5.52 -5.58 -36.14
C ALA A 33 6.57 -5.11 -35.12
N ALA A 34 6.15 -4.18 -34.24
CA ALA A 34 6.94 -3.78 -33.10
C ALA A 34 7.28 -5.02 -32.28
N ALA A 35 8.57 -5.32 -32.19
CA ALA A 35 9.08 -6.31 -31.25
C ALA A 35 8.57 -5.94 -29.86
N ALA A 36 7.71 -6.80 -29.30
CA ALA A 36 7.33 -6.72 -27.90
C ALA A 36 8.59 -6.90 -27.06
N THR A 37 9.20 -5.78 -26.66
CA THR A 37 10.06 -5.76 -25.49
C THR A 37 9.20 -6.28 -24.35
N THR A 38 9.51 -7.49 -23.88
CA THR A 38 9.00 -8.00 -22.62
C THR A 38 9.51 -7.06 -21.53
N GLY A 39 8.74 -5.99 -21.30
CA GLY A 39 9.01 -5.01 -20.26
C GLY A 39 9.10 -5.76 -18.96
N ARG A 40 10.27 -5.68 -18.30
CA ARG A 40 10.38 -6.02 -16.89
C ARG A 40 9.21 -5.32 -16.20
N ALA A 41 8.29 -6.09 -15.60
CA ALA A 41 7.15 -5.52 -14.90
C ALA A 41 7.66 -4.35 -14.04
N ALA A 42 7.07 -3.16 -14.23
CA ALA A 42 7.48 -1.99 -13.47
C ALA A 42 7.36 -2.34 -11.98
N CYS A 43 8.42 -2.12 -11.22
CA CYS A 43 8.44 -2.36 -9.79
C CYS A 43 7.55 -1.32 -9.11
N GLU A 44 6.26 -1.60 -9.09
CA GLU A 44 5.20 -0.77 -8.52
C GLU A 44 4.24 -1.64 -7.69
N PRO A 45 3.63 -1.10 -6.62
CA PRO A 45 3.79 0.27 -6.12
C PRO A 45 5.13 0.47 -5.37
N THR A 46 5.82 1.57 -5.65
CA THR A 46 7.04 1.97 -4.93
C THR A 46 6.77 2.45 -3.50
N PRO A 47 7.61 2.14 -2.51
CA PRO A 47 7.52 2.75 -1.18
C PRO A 47 7.86 4.25 -1.18
N PHE A 48 8.52 4.76 -2.22
CA PHE A 48 9.00 6.13 -2.32
C PHE A 48 8.08 7.01 -3.19
N THR A 49 6.82 7.12 -2.79
CA THR A 49 5.81 7.88 -3.53
C THR A 49 6.07 9.39 -3.54
N ALA A 50 5.41 10.13 -4.44
CA ALA A 50 5.46 11.60 -4.43
C ALA A 50 5.00 12.20 -3.10
N ALA A 51 4.00 11.59 -2.45
CA ALA A 51 3.52 12.01 -1.13
C ALA A 51 4.57 11.80 -0.02
N PHE A 52 5.35 10.71 -0.10
CA PHE A 52 6.49 10.48 0.80
C PHE A 52 7.58 11.55 0.61
N ASP A 53 7.96 11.87 -0.64
CA ASP A 53 8.96 12.91 -0.92
C ASP A 53 8.49 14.29 -0.44
N ALA A 54 7.21 14.64 -0.67
CA ALA A 54 6.63 15.88 -0.18
C ALA A 54 6.69 15.98 1.36
N GLU A 55 6.38 14.90 2.07
CA GLU A 55 6.45 14.89 3.54
C GLU A 55 7.89 15.01 4.06
N LEU A 56 8.86 14.35 3.41
CA LEU A 56 10.28 14.52 3.74
C LEU A 56 10.73 15.97 3.55
N ARG A 57 10.38 16.60 2.43
CA ARG A 57 10.71 18.01 2.17
C ARG A 57 10.07 18.95 3.17
N ARG A 58 8.83 18.66 3.59
CA ARG A 58 8.11 19.46 4.59
C ARG A 58 8.74 19.37 5.97
N ARG A 59 9.13 18.16 6.42
CA ARG A 59 9.71 17.95 7.76
C ARG A 59 11.18 18.36 7.85
N TRP A 60 11.94 18.07 6.80
CA TRP A 60 13.40 18.19 6.80
C TRP A 60 13.91 18.78 5.47
N PRO A 61 13.60 20.05 5.18
CA PRO A 61 13.92 20.69 3.90
C PRO A 61 15.43 20.75 3.61
N ASN A 62 16.27 20.76 4.65
CA ASN A 62 17.72 20.91 4.54
C ASN A 62 18.50 19.60 4.71
N GLN A 63 17.84 18.51 5.12
CA GLN A 63 18.51 17.21 5.28
C GLN A 63 18.54 16.48 3.94
N ARG A 64 19.61 15.73 3.72
CA ARG A 64 19.74 14.90 2.52
C ARG A 64 19.44 13.46 2.89
N PHE A 65 18.72 12.79 2.01
CA PHE A 65 18.35 11.39 2.14
C PHE A 65 18.59 10.69 0.80
N THR A 66 19.04 9.44 0.86
CA THR A 66 18.93 8.47 -0.23
C THR A 66 18.67 7.09 0.37
N ALA A 67 17.93 6.26 -0.35
CA ALA A 67 17.65 4.90 0.07
C ALA A 67 17.63 3.96 -1.13
N SER A 68 17.92 2.69 -0.87
CA SER A 68 17.77 1.60 -1.84
C SER A 68 17.22 0.39 -1.10
N VAL A 69 16.29 -0.31 -1.74
CA VAL A 69 15.65 -1.51 -1.21
C VAL A 69 15.65 -2.57 -2.29
N HIS A 70 16.05 -3.79 -1.94
CA HIS A 70 15.84 -4.99 -2.73
C HIS A 70 14.77 -5.85 -2.05
N ASP A 71 13.57 -5.89 -2.63
CA ASP A 71 12.50 -6.80 -2.19
C ASP A 71 12.82 -8.20 -2.70
N ARG A 72 13.25 -9.08 -1.79
CA ARG A 72 13.67 -10.44 -2.14
C ARG A 72 12.53 -11.36 -2.51
N ARG A 73 11.28 -10.95 -2.25
CA ARG A 73 10.09 -11.74 -2.64
C ARG A 73 9.77 -11.58 -4.12
N THR A 74 10.02 -10.38 -4.66
CA THR A 74 9.66 -9.98 -6.02
C THR A 74 10.88 -9.78 -6.93
N GLY A 75 12.08 -9.66 -6.36
CA GLY A 75 13.31 -9.29 -7.08
C GLY A 75 13.36 -7.80 -7.48
N CYS A 76 12.43 -7.00 -6.96
CA CYS A 76 12.33 -5.59 -7.29
C CYS A 76 13.32 -4.73 -6.51
N TRP A 77 13.89 -3.75 -7.21
CA TRP A 77 14.73 -2.71 -6.63
C TRP A 77 13.96 -1.39 -6.61
N TYR A 78 13.92 -0.75 -5.45
CA TYR A 78 13.32 0.56 -5.25
C TYR A 78 14.40 1.53 -4.78
N GLU A 79 14.48 2.71 -5.40
CA GLU A 79 15.53 3.68 -5.09
C GLU A 79 14.94 5.06 -4.85
N TYR A 80 15.47 5.76 -3.85
CA TYR A 80 15.12 7.14 -3.54
C TYR A 80 16.36 8.02 -3.68
N ARG A 81 16.30 8.97 -4.61
CA ARG A 81 17.39 9.91 -4.94
C ARG A 81 18.73 9.17 -5.17
N PRO A 82 18.79 8.20 -6.12
CA PRO A 82 19.93 7.27 -6.28
C PRO A 82 21.26 7.94 -6.64
N ASP A 83 21.23 9.14 -7.20
CA ASP A 83 22.44 9.88 -7.59
C ASP A 83 23.18 10.48 -6.40
N ARG A 84 22.55 10.52 -5.22
CA ARG A 84 23.20 11.08 -4.04
C ARG A 84 24.29 10.16 -3.53
N ARG A 85 25.43 10.77 -3.19
CA ARG A 85 26.52 10.12 -2.46
C ARG A 85 26.59 10.69 -1.05
N ILE A 86 26.63 9.82 -0.05
CA ILE A 86 26.71 10.19 1.36
C ILE A 86 27.87 9.41 1.98
N THR A 87 28.59 10.05 2.91
CA THR A 87 29.69 9.38 3.60
C THR A 87 29.15 8.35 4.59
N THR A 88 29.77 7.18 4.63
CA THR A 88 29.23 5.98 5.29
C THR A 88 29.11 6.12 6.81
N ALA A 89 30.02 6.86 7.45
CA ALA A 89 30.28 6.66 8.88
C ALA A 89 30.44 5.14 9.14
N SER A 90 29.85 4.62 10.22
CA SER A 90 30.03 3.22 10.65
C SER A 90 29.33 2.15 9.80
N VAL A 91 28.53 2.47 8.77
CA VAL A 91 27.99 1.40 7.90
C VAL A 91 29.08 0.72 7.06
N LEU A 92 30.25 1.35 6.88
CA LEU A 92 31.41 0.73 6.23
C LEU A 92 31.92 -0.50 6.99
N LYS A 93 31.66 -0.62 8.30
CA LYS A 93 32.13 -1.76 9.10
C LYS A 93 31.57 -3.10 8.60
N ALA A 94 30.41 -3.10 7.94
CA ALA A 94 29.90 -4.27 7.24
C ALA A 94 30.75 -4.64 6.01
N GLU A 95 31.33 -3.67 5.32
CA GLU A 95 32.27 -3.88 4.20
C GLU A 95 33.63 -4.39 4.69
N ILE A 96 34.13 -3.84 5.82
CA ILE A 96 35.34 -4.36 6.47
C ILE A 96 35.13 -5.84 6.83
N LEU A 97 33.99 -6.19 7.43
CA LEU A 97 33.62 -7.58 7.70
C LEU A 97 33.61 -8.43 6.42
N ALA A 98 33.00 -7.93 5.34
CA ALA A 98 32.96 -8.64 4.06
C ALA A 98 34.37 -8.92 3.50
N GLY A 99 35.27 -7.93 3.54
CA GLY A 99 36.66 -8.08 3.12
C GLY A 99 37.45 -9.11 3.95
N LEU A 100 37.27 -9.11 5.28
CA LEU A 100 37.91 -10.09 6.18
C LEU A 100 37.43 -11.51 5.89
N LEU A 101 36.12 -11.69 5.73
CA LEU A 101 35.53 -12.99 5.42
C LEU A 101 35.98 -13.49 4.05
N LEU A 102 36.08 -12.61 3.05
CA LEU A 102 36.55 -12.99 1.73
C LEU A 102 38.04 -13.37 1.74
N ARG A 103 38.87 -12.66 2.50
CA ARG A 103 40.27 -13.03 2.74
C ARG A 103 40.36 -14.41 3.39
N ALA A 104 39.65 -14.62 4.49
CA ALA A 104 39.65 -15.89 5.22
C ALA A 104 39.17 -17.06 4.33
N GLN A 105 38.15 -16.83 3.50
CA GLN A 105 37.68 -17.80 2.50
C GLN A 105 38.75 -18.14 1.46
N ARG A 106 39.41 -17.14 0.88
CA ARG A 106 40.47 -17.35 -0.12
C ARG A 106 41.67 -18.11 0.45
N GLU A 107 41.93 -17.91 1.74
CA GLU A 107 43.00 -18.60 2.49
C GLU A 107 42.55 -19.96 3.06
N GLY A 108 41.31 -20.40 2.81
CA GLY A 108 40.82 -21.70 3.27
C GLY A 108 40.69 -21.84 4.80
N ARG A 109 40.48 -20.73 5.52
CA ARG A 109 40.46 -20.70 7.00
C ARG A 109 39.28 -19.93 7.58
N GLY A 110 38.96 -20.16 8.85
CA GLY A 110 38.09 -19.27 9.61
C GLY A 110 38.72 -17.89 9.83
N LEU A 111 37.97 -16.95 10.43
CA LEU A 111 38.58 -15.75 10.98
C LEU A 111 39.58 -16.18 12.07
N THR A 112 40.73 -15.51 12.11
CA THR A 112 41.71 -15.74 13.18
C THR A 112 41.16 -15.27 14.53
N ALA A 113 41.78 -15.71 15.63
CA ALA A 113 41.45 -15.20 16.97
C ALA A 113 41.55 -13.67 17.05
N TRP A 114 42.55 -13.08 16.39
CA TRP A 114 42.75 -11.62 16.34
C TRP A 114 41.63 -10.89 15.58
N GLU A 115 41.16 -11.46 14.46
CA GLU A 115 40.06 -10.93 13.67
C GLU A 115 38.73 -11.06 14.44
N HIS A 116 38.43 -12.24 14.98
CA HIS A 116 37.22 -12.48 15.77
C HIS A 116 37.09 -11.53 16.97
N ALA A 117 38.19 -11.33 17.73
CA ALA A 117 38.22 -10.43 18.89
C ALA A 117 37.91 -8.96 18.54
N ARG A 118 38.11 -8.55 17.28
CA ARG A 118 37.87 -7.18 16.80
C ARG A 118 36.54 -7.04 16.06
N VAL A 119 36.12 -8.05 15.31
CA VAL A 119 34.85 -8.03 14.57
C VAL A 119 33.67 -7.90 15.53
N GLY A 120 33.69 -8.61 16.66
CA GLY A 120 32.63 -8.54 17.67
C GLY A 120 32.35 -7.10 18.13
N PRO A 121 33.30 -6.40 18.77
CA PRO A 121 33.12 -5.00 19.17
C PRO A 121 32.87 -4.03 18.01
N MET A 122 33.52 -4.23 16.85
CA MET A 122 33.32 -3.42 15.65
C MET A 122 31.87 -3.48 15.16
N ILE A 123 31.24 -4.65 15.11
CA ILE A 123 29.86 -4.78 14.63
C ILE A 123 28.86 -4.46 15.74
N SER A 124 28.99 -5.12 16.90
CA SER A 124 27.99 -5.08 17.98
C SER A 124 27.80 -3.70 18.59
N ARG A 125 28.91 -3.02 18.90
CA ARG A 125 28.97 -1.73 19.60
C ARG A 125 29.61 -0.63 18.75
N SER A 126 29.93 -0.91 17.48
CA SER A 126 30.51 0.07 16.56
C SER A 126 31.86 0.63 17.00
N ALA A 127 32.70 -0.17 17.66
CA ALA A 127 34.00 0.29 18.15
C ALA A 127 34.96 0.69 17.01
N ASP A 128 35.52 1.90 17.10
CA ASP A 128 36.37 2.50 16.05
C ASP A 128 37.83 2.02 16.04
N PRO A 129 38.50 1.76 17.19
CA PRO A 129 39.86 1.23 17.20
C PRO A 129 39.96 -0.14 16.52
N GLU A 130 39.02 -1.04 16.81
CA GLU A 130 38.92 -2.37 16.22
C GLU A 130 38.65 -2.29 14.72
N ALA A 131 37.76 -1.39 14.31
CA ALA A 131 37.50 -1.14 12.90
C ALA A 131 38.74 -0.64 12.17
N SER A 132 39.48 0.29 12.78
CA SER A 132 40.68 0.86 12.19
C SER A 132 41.80 -0.17 12.06
N ALA A 133 41.99 -1.02 13.08
CA ALA A 133 42.93 -2.13 13.03
C ALA A 133 42.59 -3.14 11.91
N LEU A 134 41.32 -3.54 11.80
CA LEU A 134 40.86 -4.46 10.76
C LEU A 134 40.98 -3.85 9.36
N TRP A 135 40.58 -2.59 9.19
CA TRP A 135 40.70 -1.83 7.95
C TRP A 135 42.16 -1.68 7.50
N LEU A 136 43.08 -1.37 8.42
CA LEU A 136 44.51 -1.35 8.14
C LEU A 136 45.02 -2.73 7.73
N SER A 137 44.56 -3.80 8.40
CA SER A 137 44.95 -5.18 8.07
C SER A 137 44.53 -5.60 6.65
N LEU A 138 43.51 -4.97 6.07
CA LEU A 138 43.08 -5.20 4.69
C LEU A 138 43.90 -4.39 3.66
N GLY A 139 44.77 -3.48 4.12
CA GLY A 139 45.57 -2.59 3.28
C GLY A 139 44.98 -1.18 3.13
N GLY A 140 44.13 -0.75 4.07
CA GLY A 140 43.57 0.60 4.09
C GLY A 140 42.76 0.94 2.83
N VAL A 141 42.95 2.16 2.29
CA VAL A 141 42.23 2.65 1.10
C VAL A 141 42.42 1.72 -0.11
N ALA A 142 43.65 1.25 -0.36
CA ALA A 142 43.93 0.33 -1.47
C ALA A 142 43.28 -1.04 -1.26
N GLY A 143 43.25 -1.50 0.00
CA GLY A 143 42.50 -2.68 0.43
C GLY A 143 41.02 -2.59 0.13
N MET A 144 40.38 -1.52 0.59
CA MET A 144 38.95 -1.33 0.38
C MET A 144 38.60 -1.15 -1.10
N ARG A 145 39.45 -0.53 -1.92
CA ARG A 145 39.22 -0.51 -3.39
C ARG A 145 39.17 -1.90 -4.00
N ARG A 146 39.96 -2.86 -3.50
CA ARG A 146 39.88 -4.27 -3.94
C ARG A 146 38.59 -4.93 -3.45
N VAL A 147 38.17 -4.64 -2.22
CA VAL A 147 36.88 -5.12 -1.69
C VAL A 147 35.72 -4.56 -2.51
N ASP A 148 35.72 -3.27 -2.82
CA ASP A 148 34.73 -2.65 -3.71
C ASP A 148 34.66 -3.35 -5.06
N ALA A 149 35.81 -3.67 -5.68
CA ALA A 149 35.88 -4.41 -6.94
C ALA A 149 35.32 -5.84 -6.80
N ASP A 150 35.71 -6.56 -5.75
CA ASP A 150 35.27 -7.94 -5.48
C ASP A 150 33.74 -8.05 -5.29
N PHE A 151 33.11 -7.02 -4.73
CA PHE A 151 31.66 -6.96 -4.47
C PHE A 151 30.87 -6.12 -5.49
N GLY A 152 31.54 -5.53 -6.49
CA GLY A 152 30.93 -4.72 -7.54
C GLY A 152 30.34 -3.40 -7.04
N LEU A 153 31.00 -2.72 -6.10
CA LEU A 153 30.58 -1.47 -5.45
C LEU A 153 31.11 -0.25 -6.22
N THR A 154 30.66 -0.11 -7.46
CA THR A 154 31.17 0.87 -8.44
C THR A 154 30.87 2.34 -8.12
N GLN A 155 29.98 2.61 -7.15
CA GLN A 155 29.57 3.94 -6.71
C GLN A 155 30.10 4.26 -5.31
N THR A 156 31.09 3.50 -4.84
CA THR A 156 31.79 3.68 -3.58
C THR A 156 33.21 4.21 -3.83
N THR A 157 33.63 5.18 -3.03
CA THR A 157 34.96 5.79 -3.09
C THR A 157 35.59 5.76 -1.71
N PRO A 158 36.50 4.81 -1.44
CA PRO A 158 37.18 4.69 -0.15
C PRO A 158 37.99 5.93 0.20
N ALA A 159 37.97 6.29 1.49
CA ALA A 159 38.71 7.43 2.01
C ALA A 159 39.44 7.08 3.31
N SER A 160 40.36 7.97 3.73
CA SER A 160 40.99 7.95 5.05
C SER A 160 40.63 9.22 5.82
N PRO A 161 40.14 9.15 7.07
CA PRO A 161 39.76 7.92 7.77
C PRO A 161 38.57 7.21 7.10
N TRP A 162 38.46 5.90 7.31
CA TRP A 162 37.51 5.01 6.64
C TRP A 162 36.06 5.51 6.68
N GLY A 163 35.63 6.16 7.77
CA GLY A 163 34.27 6.70 7.92
C GLY A 163 33.90 7.87 6.99
N LEU A 164 34.86 8.42 6.23
CA LEU A 164 34.63 9.41 5.17
C LEU A 164 34.42 8.79 3.79
N THR A 165 34.47 7.46 3.67
CA THR A 165 34.16 6.75 2.42
C THR A 165 32.80 7.19 1.90
N SER A 166 32.75 7.64 0.66
CA SER A 166 31.54 8.12 -0.02
C SER A 166 30.88 6.94 -0.75
N THR A 167 29.57 6.78 -0.68
CA THR A 167 28.86 5.65 -1.31
C THR A 167 27.44 6.00 -1.75
N SER A 168 26.83 5.16 -2.58
CA SER A 168 25.40 5.18 -2.89
C SER A 168 24.61 4.22 -1.97
N ALA A 169 23.31 4.45 -1.80
CA ALA A 169 22.47 3.49 -1.08
C ALA A 169 22.39 2.13 -1.80
N ARG A 170 22.50 2.12 -3.13
CA ARG A 170 22.46 0.92 -3.97
C ARG A 170 23.64 -0.01 -3.71
N ASP A 171 24.86 0.52 -3.68
CA ASP A 171 26.07 -0.26 -3.39
C ASP A 171 26.01 -0.89 -2.00
N ARG A 172 25.56 -0.12 -1.01
CA ARG A 172 25.40 -0.62 0.36
C ARG A 172 24.35 -1.73 0.45
N THR A 173 23.23 -1.57 -0.27
CA THR A 173 22.16 -2.59 -0.33
C THR A 173 22.66 -3.84 -1.04
N ARG A 174 23.40 -3.69 -2.15
CA ARG A 174 24.06 -4.79 -2.88
C ARG A 174 25.07 -5.54 -1.98
N LEU A 175 25.91 -4.82 -1.25
CA LEU A 175 26.85 -5.43 -0.30
C LEU A 175 26.09 -6.26 0.74
N MET A 176 25.03 -5.72 1.34
CA MET A 176 24.24 -6.46 2.34
C MET A 176 23.55 -7.69 1.74
N GLU A 177 23.04 -7.60 0.50
CA GLU A 177 22.46 -8.76 -0.23
C GLU A 177 23.51 -9.86 -0.39
N GLN A 178 24.70 -9.52 -0.87
CA GLN A 178 25.79 -10.47 -1.08
C GLN A 178 26.34 -11.06 0.22
N LEU A 179 26.42 -10.23 1.27
CA LEU A 179 26.92 -10.61 2.58
C LEU A 179 25.98 -11.57 3.31
N LEU A 180 24.67 -11.47 3.07
CA LEU A 180 23.66 -12.24 3.80
C LEU A 180 23.03 -13.39 2.99
N TYR A 181 22.76 -13.17 1.70
CA TYR A 181 21.89 -14.06 0.92
C TYR A 181 22.57 -14.65 -0.33
N GLY A 182 23.55 -13.98 -0.92
CA GLY A 182 24.34 -14.50 -2.04
C GLY A 182 24.38 -13.57 -3.26
N GLY A 183 24.77 -14.11 -4.41
CA GLY A 183 25.02 -13.28 -5.61
C GLY A 183 26.35 -12.49 -5.56
N GLY A 184 27.26 -12.90 -4.66
CA GLY A 184 28.57 -12.32 -4.46
C GLY A 184 29.63 -13.40 -4.19
N PRO A 185 30.87 -13.01 -3.86
CA PRO A 185 32.00 -13.93 -3.80
C PRO A 185 32.03 -14.82 -2.55
N LEU A 186 31.25 -14.54 -1.51
CA LEU A 186 31.21 -15.33 -0.28
C LEU A 186 30.36 -16.59 -0.44
N THR A 187 30.87 -17.72 0.05
CA THR A 187 30.14 -18.99 0.19
C THR A 187 29.15 -18.94 1.36
N ALA A 188 28.24 -19.91 1.43
CA ALA A 188 27.17 -19.94 2.43
C ALA A 188 27.69 -19.96 3.88
N SER A 189 28.80 -20.64 4.16
CA SER A 189 29.39 -20.72 5.51
C SER A 189 29.88 -19.36 6.01
N TYR A 190 30.57 -18.57 5.17
CA TYR A 190 31.02 -17.23 5.55
C TYR A 190 29.87 -16.23 5.63
N ARG A 191 28.82 -16.37 4.80
CA ARG A 191 27.59 -15.57 4.96
C ARG A 191 26.89 -15.87 6.29
N ALA A 192 26.89 -17.12 6.75
CA ALA A 192 26.34 -17.47 8.06
C ALA A 192 27.12 -16.78 9.21
N ILE A 193 28.45 -16.72 9.12
CA ILE A 193 29.30 -15.97 10.08
C ILE A 193 28.94 -14.48 10.05
N ALA A 194 28.84 -13.87 8.86
CA ALA A 194 28.48 -12.46 8.73
C ALA A 194 27.13 -12.15 9.36
N ARG A 195 26.12 -12.99 9.05
CA ARG A 195 24.78 -12.88 9.61
C ARG A 195 24.77 -12.96 11.13
N GLY A 196 25.56 -13.87 11.72
CA GLY A 196 25.70 -14.00 13.17
C GLY A 196 26.13 -12.70 13.83
N TYR A 197 27.20 -12.07 13.33
CA TYR A 197 27.67 -10.78 13.83
C TYR A 197 26.65 -9.65 13.64
N LEU A 198 26.01 -9.60 12.48
CA LEU A 198 25.04 -8.54 12.16
C LEU A 198 23.74 -8.66 12.96
N LEU A 199 23.41 -9.84 13.48
CA LEU A 199 22.30 -10.04 14.42
C LEU A 199 22.67 -9.61 15.84
N ASP A 200 23.94 -9.72 16.23
CA ASP A 200 24.47 -9.42 17.58
C ASP A 200 24.76 -7.93 17.84
N VAL A 201 24.00 -7.04 17.19
CA VAL A 201 24.05 -5.60 17.44
C VAL A 201 23.28 -5.26 18.71
N VAL A 202 23.94 -4.57 19.65
CA VAL A 202 23.38 -4.25 20.97
C VAL A 202 22.16 -3.33 20.87
N ALA A 203 21.24 -3.44 21.84
CA ALA A 203 19.95 -2.75 21.81
C ALA A 203 20.04 -1.23 21.52
N SER A 204 21.02 -0.52 22.10
CA SER A 204 21.20 0.92 21.88
C SER A 204 21.56 1.28 20.43
N GLN A 205 22.03 0.32 19.64
CA GLN A 205 22.32 0.48 18.21
C GLN A 205 21.24 -0.08 17.29
N ARG A 206 20.15 -0.64 17.82
CA ARG A 206 19.06 -1.22 17.02
C ARG A 206 17.98 -0.18 16.68
N TRP A 207 18.39 0.91 16.04
CA TRP A 207 17.50 1.91 15.42
C TRP A 207 17.64 1.88 13.89
N GLY A 208 16.82 2.63 13.16
CA GLY A 208 16.85 2.67 11.71
C GLY A 208 16.00 1.55 11.12
N ILE A 209 16.60 0.60 10.41
CA ILE A 209 15.87 -0.45 9.68
C ILE A 209 15.02 -1.39 10.56
N THR A 210 15.20 -1.36 11.89
CA THR A 210 14.35 -2.04 12.86
C THR A 210 13.03 -1.29 13.14
N ALA A 211 12.91 -0.04 12.73
CA ALA A 211 11.72 0.76 12.98
C ALA A 211 10.58 0.37 12.03
N GLY A 212 9.43 -0.01 12.60
CA GLY A 212 8.19 -0.30 11.87
C GLY A 212 8.03 -1.76 11.43
N VAL A 213 9.03 -2.61 11.64
CA VAL A 213 8.96 -4.03 11.28
C VAL A 213 8.11 -4.82 12.31
N PRO A 214 7.60 -6.01 11.95
CA PRO A 214 6.84 -6.85 12.88
C PRO A 214 7.64 -7.18 14.15
N PRO A 215 7.00 -7.24 15.34
CA PRO A 215 7.67 -7.70 16.55
C PRO A 215 8.32 -9.07 16.38
N GLY A 216 9.52 -9.25 16.94
CA GLY A 216 10.29 -10.50 16.83
C GLY A 216 10.98 -10.72 15.48
N THR A 217 10.85 -9.79 14.52
CA THR A 217 11.55 -9.87 13.24
C THR A 217 13.07 -9.86 13.43
N ARG A 218 13.76 -10.80 12.78
CA ARG A 218 15.23 -10.79 12.73
C ARG A 218 15.71 -9.73 11.75
N VAL A 219 16.64 -8.91 12.22
CA VAL A 219 17.16 -7.77 11.45
C VAL A 219 18.69 -7.76 11.58
N PRO A 220 19.43 -8.49 10.72
CA PRO A 220 20.88 -8.36 10.63
C PRO A 220 21.23 -6.99 10.06
N MET A 221 22.02 -6.20 10.80
CA MET A 221 22.17 -4.78 10.49
C MET A 221 23.51 -4.17 10.90
N LYS A 222 23.80 -2.99 10.35
CA LYS A 222 24.80 -2.07 10.87
C LYS A 222 24.35 -0.62 10.69
N ASN A 223 24.50 0.17 11.75
CA ASN A 223 24.29 1.61 11.72
C ASN A 223 25.59 2.42 11.61
N GLY A 224 25.46 3.63 11.07
CA GLY A 224 26.50 4.63 10.93
C GLY A 224 26.05 5.98 11.45
N PHE A 225 26.70 6.49 12.50
CA PHE A 225 26.39 7.77 13.12
C PHE A 225 27.66 8.47 13.55
N PHE A 226 27.93 9.68 13.05
CA PHE A 226 29.08 10.51 13.46
C PHE A 226 28.96 11.92 12.87
N SER A 227 29.39 12.94 13.63
CA SER A 227 29.40 14.35 13.22
C SER A 227 30.70 14.75 12.52
N SER A 228 30.62 15.40 11.35
CA SER A 228 31.79 15.90 10.61
C SER A 228 31.61 17.34 10.15
N ARG A 229 32.71 18.08 9.99
CA ARG A 229 32.70 19.49 9.55
C ARG A 229 32.08 19.67 8.16
N CYS A 230 32.26 18.73 7.24
CA CYS A 230 31.69 18.83 5.88
C CYS A 230 30.17 18.67 5.83
N CYS A 231 29.62 17.90 6.78
CA CYS A 231 28.39 17.14 6.54
C CYS A 231 27.47 17.08 7.76
N ARG A 232 27.85 17.73 8.87
CA ARG A 232 27.23 17.65 10.19
C ARG A 232 27.05 16.19 10.62
N TRP A 233 25.99 15.88 11.36
CA TRP A 233 25.66 14.51 11.72
C TRP A 233 25.17 13.73 10.49
N ARG A 234 25.77 12.55 10.30
CA ARG A 234 25.38 11.56 9.29
C ARG A 234 24.74 10.39 10.00
N LEU A 235 23.55 10.00 9.60
CA LEU A 235 22.78 8.93 10.23
C LEU A 235 22.36 7.95 9.13
N ASN A 236 22.95 6.76 9.18
CA ASN A 236 22.86 5.75 8.16
C ASN A 236 22.47 4.41 8.80
N SER A 237 21.68 3.61 8.10
CA SER A 237 21.28 2.28 8.54
C SER A 237 21.25 1.33 7.35
N SER A 238 21.86 0.16 7.49
CA SER A 238 22.00 -0.82 6.41
C SER A 238 21.81 -2.24 6.92
N GLY A 239 21.07 -3.07 6.20
CA GLY A 239 20.83 -4.45 6.60
C GLY A 239 19.64 -5.09 5.90
N ALA A 240 19.05 -6.08 6.54
CA ALA A 240 17.91 -6.79 6.01
C ALA A 240 16.82 -6.99 7.05
N VAL A 241 15.58 -7.07 6.59
CA VAL A 241 14.41 -7.41 7.39
C VAL A 241 13.97 -8.79 6.96
N GLU A 242 14.12 -9.78 7.85
CA GLU A 242 13.82 -11.19 7.57
C GLU A 242 12.39 -11.53 7.98
N THR A 243 11.49 -11.57 6.99
CA THR A 243 10.11 -12.04 7.22
C THR A 243 9.82 -13.37 6.53
N THR A 244 8.72 -14.00 6.91
CA THR A 244 8.21 -15.18 6.20
C THR A 244 7.93 -14.80 4.74
N GLY A 245 8.51 -15.55 3.79
CA GLY A 245 8.37 -15.29 2.35
C GLY A 245 9.53 -14.53 1.71
N GLY A 246 10.55 -14.06 2.46
CA GLY A 246 11.82 -13.57 1.90
C GLY A 246 12.27 -12.18 2.37
N GLY A 247 11.35 -11.33 2.83
CA GLY A 247 11.67 -10.00 3.34
C GLY A 247 12.38 -9.09 2.33
N TYR A 248 13.20 -8.16 2.81
CA TYR A 248 13.93 -7.21 1.97
C TYR A 248 15.28 -6.81 2.54
N VAL A 249 16.19 -6.36 1.66
CA VAL A 249 17.47 -5.74 2.02
C VAL A 249 17.37 -4.25 1.77
N VAL A 250 17.90 -3.43 2.67
CA VAL A 250 17.73 -1.99 2.62
C VAL A 250 18.96 -1.25 3.14
N THR A 251 19.27 -0.13 2.49
CA THR A 251 20.11 0.92 3.05
C THR A 251 19.38 2.25 3.01
N ILE A 252 19.46 2.99 4.11
CA ILE A 252 19.05 4.40 4.23
C ILE A 252 20.29 5.20 4.61
N LEU A 253 20.63 6.21 3.80
CA LEU A 253 21.72 7.15 4.09
C LEU A 253 21.17 8.56 4.27
N SER A 254 21.67 9.28 5.27
CA SER A 254 21.31 10.68 5.49
C SER A 254 22.41 11.50 6.14
N ASP A 255 22.43 12.81 5.87
CA ASP A 255 23.38 13.76 6.44
C ASP A 255 22.76 15.16 6.65
N GLN A 256 23.57 16.12 7.11
CA GLN A 256 23.17 17.49 7.47
C GLN A 256 22.27 17.58 8.71
N TRP A 257 22.32 16.59 9.60
CA TRP A 257 21.57 16.64 10.84
C TRP A 257 22.22 17.57 11.87
N PRO A 258 21.43 18.34 12.63
CA PRO A 258 21.98 19.18 13.69
C PRO A 258 22.49 18.37 14.87
N ASN A 259 21.88 17.21 15.16
CA ASN A 259 22.27 16.31 16.24
C ASN A 259 21.89 14.86 15.89
N GLU A 260 22.46 13.91 16.64
CA GLU A 260 22.23 12.47 16.47
C GLU A 260 20.74 12.10 16.58
N ALA A 261 20.07 12.55 17.63
CA ALA A 261 18.68 12.18 17.94
C ALA A 261 17.71 12.55 16.81
N SER A 262 17.84 13.76 16.25
CA SER A 262 17.03 14.22 15.12
C SER A 262 17.25 13.35 13.88
N GLY A 263 18.49 12.93 13.62
CA GLY A 263 18.77 12.07 12.48
C GLY A 263 18.32 10.63 12.68
N ILE A 264 18.39 10.09 13.90
CA ILE A 264 17.78 8.79 14.21
C ILE A 264 16.27 8.85 13.95
N ALA A 265 15.60 9.93 14.36
CA ALA A 265 14.18 10.13 14.09
C ALA A 265 13.87 10.15 12.57
N GLY A 266 14.71 10.81 11.77
CA GLY A 266 14.59 10.85 10.31
C GLY A 266 14.79 9.49 9.64
N VAL A 267 15.83 8.74 10.02
CA VAL A 267 16.08 7.39 9.47
C VAL A 267 14.97 6.43 9.89
N ASN A 268 14.52 6.49 11.15
CA ASN A 268 13.38 5.69 11.63
C ASN A 268 12.11 5.99 10.85
N PHE A 269 11.87 7.25 10.48
CA PHE A 269 10.73 7.63 9.66
C PHE A 269 10.77 6.95 8.28
N VAL A 270 11.90 7.04 7.57
CA VAL A 270 12.05 6.37 6.26
C VAL A 270 11.89 4.86 6.39
N SER A 271 12.49 4.24 7.42
CA SER A 271 12.34 2.81 7.68
C SER A 271 10.88 2.39 7.89
N ARG A 272 10.10 3.14 8.67
CA ARG A 272 8.69 2.81 8.91
C ARG A 272 7.86 2.83 7.63
N VAL A 273 8.16 3.73 6.69
CA VAL A 273 7.50 3.77 5.38
C VAL A 273 7.82 2.52 4.57
N ILE A 274 9.10 2.17 4.49
CA ILE A 274 9.55 0.96 3.80
C ILE A 274 8.89 -0.27 4.43
N ALA A 275 8.90 -0.38 5.75
CA ALA A 275 8.27 -1.50 6.46
C ALA A 275 6.76 -1.56 6.24
N ALA A 276 6.04 -0.43 6.27
CA ALA A 276 4.60 -0.42 5.99
C ALA A 276 4.26 -0.99 4.60
N ARG A 277 5.14 -0.75 3.62
CA ARG A 277 4.92 -1.11 2.21
C ARG A 277 5.51 -2.46 1.82
N LEU A 278 6.54 -2.95 2.51
CA LEU A 278 7.29 -4.15 2.13
C LEU A 278 7.46 -5.17 3.26
N ALA A 279 7.35 -4.78 4.53
CA ALA A 279 7.29 -5.76 5.60
C ALA A 279 5.93 -6.45 5.55
N GLY A 280 5.92 -7.74 5.86
CA GLY A 280 4.76 -8.60 5.69
C GLY A 280 5.08 -10.03 6.06
N PRO A 281 4.08 -10.92 6.14
CA PRO A 281 2.70 -10.68 5.73
C PRO A 281 1.85 -9.94 6.77
N TYR A 282 0.77 -9.27 6.33
CA TYR A 282 -0.35 -8.83 7.19
C TYR A 282 -1.66 -9.41 6.64
N PRO A 283 -1.92 -10.72 6.85
CA PRO A 283 -2.97 -11.41 6.11
C PRO A 283 -4.37 -10.77 6.27
N PRO A 284 -5.25 -10.86 5.25
CA PRO A 284 -5.03 -11.53 3.97
C PRO A 284 -4.09 -10.77 3.02
N PHE A 285 -3.62 -9.59 3.41
CA PHE A 285 -2.78 -8.73 2.59
C PHE A 285 -1.29 -9.09 2.68
N ALA A 286 -0.56 -8.78 1.61
CA ALA A 286 0.89 -8.94 1.58
C ALA A 286 1.58 -8.04 2.62
N THR A 287 1.07 -6.83 2.88
CA THR A 287 1.66 -5.84 3.81
C THR A 287 0.59 -5.04 4.54
N GLN A 288 0.95 -4.38 5.65
CA GLN A 288 0.02 -3.49 6.37
C GLN A 288 -0.45 -2.33 5.49
N GLY A 289 0.42 -1.78 4.65
CA GLY A 289 0.05 -0.70 3.73
C GLY A 289 -1.02 -1.12 2.74
N ALA A 290 -0.95 -2.35 2.22
CA ALA A 290 -1.98 -2.89 1.32
C ALA A 290 -3.34 -3.05 2.01
N PHE A 291 -3.36 -3.47 3.28
CA PHE A 291 -4.59 -3.45 4.09
C PHE A 291 -5.18 -2.04 4.19
N VAL A 292 -4.35 -1.05 4.53
CA VAL A 292 -4.80 0.33 4.74
C VAL A 292 -5.32 0.94 3.42
N ASP A 293 -4.62 0.71 2.31
CA ASP A 293 -5.09 1.17 0.99
C ASP A 293 -6.45 0.57 0.65
N ARG A 294 -6.65 -0.74 0.89
CA ARG A 294 -7.94 -1.41 0.64
C ARG A 294 -9.04 -0.86 1.54
N ALA A 295 -8.76 -0.66 2.84
CA ALA A 295 -9.73 -0.11 3.79
C ALA A 295 -10.24 1.28 3.37
N TRP A 296 -9.34 2.15 2.89
CA TRP A 296 -9.70 3.48 2.39
C TRP A 296 -10.47 3.42 1.06
N ALA A 297 -10.05 2.54 0.15
CA ALA A 297 -10.76 2.34 -1.11
C ALA A 297 -12.19 1.84 -0.89
N ASP A 298 -12.37 0.86 0.00
CA ASP A 298 -13.67 0.25 0.32
C ASP A 298 -14.65 1.25 0.94
N VAL A 299 -14.22 2.02 1.94
CA VAL A 299 -15.14 2.82 2.75
C VAL A 299 -15.25 4.27 2.24
N LEU A 300 -14.15 4.81 1.69
CA LEU A 300 -14.05 6.22 1.29
C LEU A 300 -13.89 6.43 -0.21
N GLY A 301 -13.69 5.37 -1.01
CA GLY A 301 -13.55 5.47 -2.46
C GLY A 301 -12.28 6.19 -2.94
N ARG A 302 -11.23 6.26 -2.11
CA ARG A 302 -9.96 6.95 -2.44
C ARG A 302 -8.77 6.24 -1.78
N THR A 303 -7.56 6.62 -2.17
CA THR A 303 -6.34 6.22 -1.44
C THR A 303 -6.15 7.05 -0.17
N PRO A 304 -5.51 6.50 0.88
CA PRO A 304 -5.16 7.26 2.07
C PRO A 304 -4.12 8.33 1.73
N THR A 305 -4.19 9.46 2.41
CA THR A 305 -3.06 10.41 2.47
C THR A 305 -1.88 9.75 3.19
N TYR A 306 -0.68 10.32 3.02
CA TYR A 306 0.51 9.82 3.68
C TYR A 306 0.37 9.77 5.22
N SER A 307 -0.21 10.81 5.83
CA SER A 307 -0.43 10.87 7.28
C SER A 307 -1.45 9.84 7.76
N GLU A 308 -2.55 9.66 7.01
CA GLU A 308 -3.56 8.62 7.30
C GLU A 308 -2.95 7.22 7.24
N LEU A 309 -2.16 6.93 6.21
CA LEU A 309 -1.46 5.65 6.08
C LEU A 309 -0.58 5.36 7.29
N MET A 310 0.30 6.30 7.65
CA MET A 310 1.25 6.09 8.74
C MET A 310 0.55 6.02 10.10
N ALA A 311 -0.55 6.75 10.30
CA ALA A 311 -1.36 6.64 11.50
C ALA A 311 -2.04 5.26 11.61
N ALA A 312 -2.66 4.77 10.54
CA ALA A 312 -3.33 3.48 10.51
C ALA A 312 -2.36 2.30 10.73
N VAL A 313 -1.18 2.35 10.09
CA VAL A 313 -0.09 1.38 10.30
C VAL A 313 0.35 1.37 11.78
N GLY A 314 0.49 2.56 12.38
CA GLY A 314 0.81 2.70 13.81
C GLY A 314 -0.26 2.12 14.72
N THR A 315 -1.55 2.34 14.43
CA THR A 315 -2.69 1.84 15.21
C THR A 315 -2.74 0.31 15.23
N THR A 316 -2.55 -0.33 14.08
CA THR A 316 -2.58 -1.80 14.01
C THR A 316 -1.38 -2.44 14.72
N ALA A 317 -0.19 -1.83 14.62
CA ALA A 317 1.04 -2.31 15.25
C ALA A 317 1.28 -3.82 15.04
N TRP A 318 1.01 -4.31 13.82
CA TRP A 318 1.07 -5.71 13.40
C TRP A 318 0.07 -6.67 14.05
N ASP A 319 -0.83 -6.20 14.92
CA ASP A 319 -1.93 -7.01 15.44
C ASP A 319 -3.16 -6.88 14.53
N ARG A 320 -3.52 -7.99 13.88
CA ARG A 320 -4.70 -8.10 13.01
C ARG A 320 -6.01 -7.95 13.77
N ARG A 321 -6.03 -8.21 15.08
CA ARG A 321 -7.22 -7.99 15.93
C ARG A 321 -7.50 -6.50 16.17
N ARG A 322 -6.60 -5.62 15.76
CA ARG A 322 -6.77 -4.16 15.81
C ARG A 322 -7.21 -3.55 14.48
N ALA A 323 -7.50 -4.35 13.46
CA ALA A 323 -7.96 -3.85 12.17
C ALA A 323 -9.25 -3.03 12.31
N GLY A 324 -10.17 -3.44 13.19
CA GLY A 324 -11.38 -2.69 13.50
C GLY A 324 -11.14 -1.28 14.04
N SER A 325 -10.03 -1.04 14.74
CA SER A 325 -9.65 0.30 15.24
C SER A 325 -9.22 1.24 14.11
N VAL A 326 -8.86 0.71 12.94
CA VAL A 326 -8.60 1.48 11.72
C VAL A 326 -9.85 1.61 10.87
N LEU A 327 -10.63 0.54 10.73
CA LEU A 327 -11.82 0.51 9.88
C LEU A 327 -12.98 1.34 10.43
N ALA A 328 -13.29 1.21 11.72
CA ALA A 328 -14.48 1.84 12.31
C ALA A 328 -14.50 3.38 12.18
N PRO A 329 -13.40 4.12 12.43
CA PRO A 329 -13.38 5.57 12.24
C PRO A 329 -13.68 6.03 10.80
N LEU A 330 -13.48 5.18 9.79
CA LEU A 330 -13.77 5.52 8.39
C LEU A 330 -15.28 5.75 8.16
N TYR A 331 -16.15 5.05 8.88
CA TYR A 331 -17.60 5.19 8.75
C TYR A 331 -18.14 6.50 9.36
N SER A 332 -17.32 7.23 10.12
CA SER A 332 -17.68 8.55 10.65
C SER A 332 -17.23 9.70 9.74
N ARG A 333 -16.50 9.40 8.65
CA ARG A 333 -15.98 10.39 7.71
C ARG A 333 -17.11 10.96 6.85
N SER A 334 -17.05 12.26 6.55
CA SER A 334 -18.07 12.93 5.72
C SER A 334 -18.14 12.32 4.32
N GLU A 335 -17.00 11.83 3.80
CA GLU A 335 -16.93 11.11 2.53
C GLU A 335 -17.76 9.82 2.54
N HIS A 336 -18.00 9.21 3.71
CA HIS A 336 -18.89 8.06 3.87
C HIS A 336 -20.31 8.51 4.23
N THR A 337 -20.46 9.35 5.27
CA THR A 337 -21.76 9.65 5.89
C THR A 337 -22.71 10.42 4.98
N THR A 338 -22.20 11.15 4.00
CA THR A 338 -23.02 11.89 3.01
C THR A 338 -23.44 11.04 1.80
N VAL A 339 -22.85 9.85 1.62
CA VAL A 339 -23.05 9.00 0.44
C VAL A 339 -23.75 7.69 0.81
N GLY A 340 -23.11 6.86 1.63
CA GLY A 340 -23.57 5.49 1.89
C GLY A 340 -24.83 5.41 2.74
N PRO A 341 -24.82 5.94 3.98
CA PRO A 341 -25.93 5.81 4.91
C PRO A 341 -27.29 6.32 4.39
N PRO A 342 -27.39 7.47 3.67
CA PRO A 342 -28.68 7.92 3.13
C PRO A 342 -29.26 6.97 2.08
N VAL A 343 -28.43 6.41 1.18
CA VAL A 343 -28.88 5.42 0.19
C VAL A 343 -29.36 4.15 0.88
N ILE A 344 -28.59 3.63 1.83
CA ILE A 344 -28.94 2.41 2.57
C ILE A 344 -30.25 2.61 3.36
N ARG A 345 -30.41 3.77 3.99
CA ARG A 345 -31.62 4.13 4.75
C ARG A 345 -32.84 4.25 3.85
N LEU A 346 -32.71 4.88 2.69
CA LEU A 346 -33.79 4.97 1.69
C LEU A 346 -34.32 3.58 1.32
N TYR A 347 -33.43 2.64 0.98
CA TYR A 347 -33.81 1.27 0.61
C TYR A 347 -34.40 0.50 1.80
N LEU A 348 -33.75 0.54 2.97
CA LEU A 348 -34.23 -0.16 4.17
C LEU A 348 -35.63 0.30 4.60
N ALA A 349 -35.90 1.59 4.52
CA ALA A 349 -37.15 2.17 4.97
C ALA A 349 -38.27 2.07 3.93
N ALA A 350 -37.96 2.30 2.65
CA ALA A 350 -38.98 2.29 1.59
C ALA A 350 -39.26 0.87 1.06
N LEU A 351 -38.23 0.03 0.94
CA LEU A 351 -38.29 -1.31 0.32
C LEU A 351 -38.13 -2.44 1.34
N GLY A 352 -37.89 -2.14 2.62
CA GLY A 352 -37.77 -3.13 3.68
C GLY A 352 -36.43 -3.89 3.73
N ARG A 353 -35.54 -3.66 2.76
CA ARG A 353 -34.24 -4.35 2.61
C ARG A 353 -33.12 -3.37 2.23
N PRO A 354 -31.84 -3.66 2.55
CA PRO A 354 -30.73 -2.89 2.00
C PRO A 354 -30.64 -3.07 0.47
N PRO A 355 -29.98 -2.14 -0.25
CA PRO A 355 -29.64 -2.37 -1.66
C PRO A 355 -28.75 -3.61 -1.78
N ASP A 356 -28.83 -4.32 -2.91
CA ASP A 356 -27.81 -5.33 -3.24
C ASP A 356 -26.45 -4.66 -3.51
N GLY A 357 -25.38 -5.46 -3.57
CA GLY A 357 -24.02 -4.96 -3.76
C GLY A 357 -23.84 -4.13 -5.03
N SER A 358 -24.40 -4.58 -6.15
CA SER A 358 -24.26 -3.91 -7.45
C SER A 358 -25.03 -2.59 -7.49
N SER A 359 -26.26 -2.58 -6.96
CA SER A 359 -27.08 -1.39 -6.81
C SER A 359 -26.39 -0.36 -5.92
N TYR A 360 -25.85 -0.78 -4.78
CA TYR A 360 -25.13 0.11 -3.87
C TYR A 360 -23.89 0.71 -4.52
N ALA A 361 -23.03 -0.12 -5.13
CA ALA A 361 -21.80 0.33 -5.79
C ALA A 361 -22.10 1.35 -6.90
N LEU A 362 -23.15 1.13 -7.68
CA LEU A 362 -23.60 2.08 -8.70
C LEU A 362 -24.03 3.41 -8.07
N ARG A 363 -24.89 3.40 -7.04
CA ARG A 363 -25.36 4.63 -6.38
C ARG A 363 -24.23 5.40 -5.72
N GLU A 364 -23.34 4.69 -5.05
CA GLU A 364 -22.16 5.27 -4.42
C GLU A 364 -21.28 5.98 -5.46
N TRP A 365 -20.96 5.30 -6.55
CA TRP A 365 -20.17 5.89 -7.64
C TRP A 365 -20.86 7.11 -8.26
N GLN A 366 -22.18 7.04 -8.53
CA GLN A 366 -22.92 8.18 -9.10
C GLN A 366 -22.88 9.41 -8.19
N LEU A 367 -23.04 9.22 -6.87
CA LEU A 367 -22.99 10.30 -5.88
C LEU A 367 -21.58 10.87 -5.73
N ARG A 368 -20.54 10.02 -5.64
CA ARG A 368 -19.15 10.46 -5.51
C ARG A 368 -18.65 11.20 -6.75
N ALA A 369 -19.07 10.77 -7.93
CA ALA A 369 -18.70 11.39 -9.21
C ALA A 369 -19.55 12.64 -9.53
N VAL A 370 -20.44 13.07 -8.63
CA VAL A 370 -21.37 14.20 -8.80
C VAL A 370 -22.21 14.05 -10.09
N ARG A 371 -22.57 12.81 -10.43
CA ARG A 371 -23.40 12.48 -11.60
C ARG A 371 -24.89 12.41 -11.27
N THR A 372 -25.23 12.30 -9.99
CA THR A 372 -26.60 12.32 -9.47
C THR A 372 -26.59 12.94 -8.07
N ASP A 373 -27.77 13.24 -7.55
CA ASP A 373 -28.00 13.51 -6.14
C ASP A 373 -28.93 12.47 -5.51
N LEU A 374 -29.04 12.52 -4.18
CA LEU A 374 -29.91 11.62 -3.41
C LEU A 374 -31.39 11.83 -3.75
N ARG A 375 -31.78 13.05 -4.13
CA ARG A 375 -33.15 13.37 -4.56
C ARG A 375 -33.54 12.59 -5.82
N SER A 376 -32.65 12.53 -6.79
CA SER A 376 -32.85 11.78 -8.04
C SER A 376 -32.89 10.27 -7.78
N ILE A 377 -32.08 9.77 -6.85
CA ILE A 377 -32.15 8.36 -6.42
C ILE A 377 -33.49 8.06 -5.73
N ALA A 378 -33.97 8.95 -4.86
CA ALA A 378 -35.27 8.79 -4.19
C ALA A 378 -36.43 8.83 -5.18
N ARG A 379 -36.34 9.66 -6.24
CA ARG A 379 -37.32 9.68 -7.33
C ARG A 379 -37.35 8.34 -8.07
N PHE A 380 -36.20 7.80 -8.43
CA PHE A 380 -36.11 6.48 -9.07
C PHE A 380 -36.74 5.38 -8.19
N VAL A 381 -36.51 5.41 -6.87
CA VAL A 381 -37.15 4.46 -5.94
C VAL A 381 -38.66 4.67 -5.88
N ALA A 382 -39.14 5.91 -5.85
CA ALA A 382 -40.57 6.25 -5.84
C ALA A 382 -41.32 5.75 -7.09
N GLU A 383 -40.64 5.74 -8.23
CA GLU A 383 -41.18 5.30 -9.52
C GLU A 383 -40.96 3.80 -9.79
N SER A 384 -40.26 3.10 -8.89
CA SER A 384 -39.94 1.69 -9.08
C SER A 384 -41.16 0.79 -8.85
N ALA A 385 -41.28 -0.25 -9.69
CA ALA A 385 -42.27 -1.31 -9.49
C ALA A 385 -42.07 -2.04 -8.14
N GLU A 386 -40.82 -2.10 -7.66
CA GLU A 386 -40.49 -2.73 -6.38
C GLU A 386 -41.15 -2.03 -5.19
N LEU A 387 -41.27 -0.70 -5.23
CA LEU A 387 -41.95 0.04 -4.17
C LEU A 387 -43.45 -0.33 -4.11
N GLY A 388 -44.05 -0.64 -5.27
CA GLY A 388 -45.43 -1.11 -5.39
C GLY A 388 -46.49 0.00 -5.23
N LEU A 389 -46.10 1.27 -5.34
CA LEU A 389 -46.96 2.44 -5.06
C LEU A 389 -47.27 3.31 -6.29
N THR A 390 -46.88 2.89 -7.48
CA THR A 390 -46.98 3.70 -8.70
C THR A 390 -48.42 3.95 -9.15
N GLY A 391 -49.37 3.08 -8.79
CA GLY A 391 -50.79 3.21 -9.14
C GLY A 391 -51.65 4.02 -8.16
N LEU A 392 -51.08 4.50 -7.06
CA LEU A 392 -51.81 5.32 -6.08
C LEU A 392 -51.93 6.77 -6.55
N ASP A 393 -52.96 7.49 -6.11
CA ASP A 393 -52.98 8.96 -6.15
C ASP A 393 -51.97 9.55 -5.15
N ASP A 394 -51.77 10.87 -5.18
CA ASP A 394 -50.73 11.51 -4.36
C ASP A 394 -51.02 11.47 -2.86
N GLU A 395 -52.28 11.61 -2.44
CA GLU A 395 -52.64 11.51 -1.02
C GLU A 395 -52.45 10.09 -0.49
N ALA A 396 -52.91 9.08 -1.24
CA ALA A 396 -52.74 7.67 -0.91
C ALA A 396 -51.27 7.24 -0.97
N PHE A 397 -50.46 7.85 -1.85
CA PHE A 397 -49.02 7.67 -1.85
C PHE A 397 -48.37 8.20 -0.56
N VAL A 398 -48.71 9.41 -0.12
CA VAL A 398 -48.12 10.06 1.07
C VAL A 398 -48.42 9.27 2.36
N ASP A 399 -49.71 9.13 2.70
CA ASP A 399 -50.29 7.80 2.82
C ASP A 399 -49.45 6.60 3.31
N GLU A 400 -49.28 5.74 2.32
CA GLU A 400 -48.56 4.49 2.36
C GLU A 400 -47.05 4.68 2.57
N ALA A 401 -46.46 5.75 2.03
CA ALA A 401 -45.06 6.09 2.26
C ALA A 401 -44.79 6.36 3.75
N ALA A 402 -45.67 7.10 4.43
CA ALA A 402 -45.59 7.33 5.87
C ALA A 402 -45.74 6.02 6.64
N ARG A 403 -46.71 5.17 6.30
CA ARG A 403 -46.91 3.88 6.98
C ARG A 403 -45.70 2.97 6.87
N ARG A 404 -45.06 2.90 5.70
CA ARG A 404 -43.87 2.08 5.47
C ARG A 404 -42.62 2.61 6.18
N VAL A 405 -42.36 3.91 6.04
CA VAL A 405 -41.11 4.51 6.53
C VAL A 405 -41.18 4.85 8.01
N LEU A 406 -42.31 5.37 8.48
CA LEU A 406 -42.48 5.88 9.85
C LEU A 406 -43.27 4.92 10.75
N GLY A 407 -43.93 3.90 10.20
CA GLY A 407 -44.78 2.99 10.97
C GLY A 407 -46.13 3.59 11.39
N ARG A 408 -46.53 4.74 10.81
CA ARG A 408 -47.80 5.43 11.09
C ARG A 408 -48.36 6.05 9.81
N SER A 409 -49.66 6.30 9.76
CA SER A 409 -50.26 7.12 8.69
C SER A 409 -49.72 8.56 8.74
N ALA A 410 -49.76 9.24 7.60
CA ALA A 410 -49.49 10.67 7.56
C ALA A 410 -50.58 11.42 8.32
N THR A 411 -50.21 12.51 8.99
CA THR A 411 -51.19 13.45 9.52
C THR A 411 -51.93 14.14 8.38
N ASP A 412 -53.15 14.64 8.61
CA ASP A 412 -53.91 15.38 7.59
C ASP A 412 -53.09 16.53 7.00
N HIS A 413 -52.34 17.25 7.86
CA HIS A 413 -51.44 18.30 7.42
C HIS A 413 -50.32 17.81 6.51
N GLU A 414 -49.62 16.72 6.87
CA GLU A 414 -48.56 16.14 6.02
C GLU A 414 -49.11 15.68 4.67
N ARG A 415 -50.26 14.99 4.68
CA ARG A 415 -50.94 14.46 3.49
C ARG A 415 -51.30 15.56 2.50
N THR A 416 -52.07 16.56 2.96
CA THR A 416 -52.50 17.68 2.12
C THR A 416 -51.31 18.50 1.64
N ALA A 417 -50.35 18.84 2.53
CA ALA A 417 -49.20 19.66 2.16
C ALA A 417 -48.29 18.98 1.13
N TRP A 418 -48.07 17.66 1.21
CA TRP A 418 -47.28 16.95 0.21
C TRP A 418 -48.04 16.78 -1.11
N ALA A 419 -49.32 16.40 -1.06
CA ALA A 419 -50.14 16.23 -2.25
C ALA A 419 -50.25 17.54 -3.05
N GLU A 420 -50.49 18.67 -2.39
CA GLU A 420 -50.52 20.00 -3.03
C GLU A 420 -49.19 20.34 -3.70
N ARG A 421 -48.06 20.07 -3.04
CA ARG A 421 -46.72 20.33 -3.62
C ARG A 421 -46.43 19.47 -4.84
N ILE A 422 -46.91 18.22 -4.86
CA ILE A 422 -46.77 17.34 -6.01
C ILE A 422 -47.67 17.81 -7.15
N ALA A 423 -48.94 18.14 -6.86
CA ALA A 423 -49.89 18.65 -7.85
C ALA A 423 -49.42 19.96 -8.51
N LEU A 424 -48.76 20.83 -7.74
CA LEU A 424 -48.16 22.08 -8.25
C LEU A 424 -46.80 21.88 -8.94
N GLY A 425 -46.26 20.66 -9.00
CA GLY A 425 -44.96 20.35 -9.58
C GLY A 425 -43.76 20.87 -8.78
N TRP A 426 -43.97 21.28 -7.52
CA TRP A 426 -42.92 21.78 -6.62
C TRP A 426 -42.18 20.68 -5.88
N ALA A 427 -42.73 19.46 -5.88
CA ALA A 427 -42.12 18.27 -5.32
C ALA A 427 -42.46 17.04 -6.18
N HIS A 428 -41.66 16.00 -6.06
CA HIS A 428 -41.94 14.67 -6.60
C HIS A 428 -42.23 13.70 -5.47
N ARG A 429 -42.84 12.55 -5.78
CA ARG A 429 -43.03 11.43 -4.84
C ARG A 429 -41.73 10.98 -4.16
N GLY A 430 -40.59 11.10 -4.85
CA GLY A 430 -39.27 10.87 -4.27
C GLY A 430 -38.90 11.83 -3.13
N ASP A 431 -39.39 13.06 -3.15
CA ASP A 431 -39.14 14.06 -2.10
C ASP A 431 -39.88 13.72 -0.80
N VAL A 432 -41.06 13.09 -0.90
CA VAL A 432 -41.81 12.56 0.24
C VAL A 432 -41.00 11.44 0.90
N LEU A 433 -40.56 10.44 0.11
CA LEU A 433 -39.71 9.35 0.63
C LEU A 433 -38.45 9.90 1.27
N LEU A 434 -37.77 10.84 0.61
CA LEU A 434 -36.55 11.42 1.13
C LEU A 434 -36.80 12.16 2.46
N SER A 435 -37.89 12.93 2.57
CA SER A 435 -38.25 13.63 3.80
C SER A 435 -38.47 12.67 4.97
N TYR A 436 -39.20 11.58 4.75
CA TYR A 436 -39.49 10.60 5.81
C TYR A 436 -38.26 9.75 6.16
N THR A 437 -37.50 9.30 5.16
CA THR A 437 -36.32 8.44 5.37
C THR A 437 -35.16 9.20 6.01
N GLU A 438 -35.05 10.50 5.77
CA GLU A 438 -34.03 11.38 6.38
C GLU A 438 -34.51 12.11 7.64
N SER A 439 -35.73 11.82 8.13
CA SER A 439 -36.23 12.35 9.40
C SER A 439 -35.40 11.84 10.58
N ASN A 440 -35.33 12.63 11.67
CA ASN A 440 -34.61 12.24 12.89
C ASN A 440 -35.06 10.88 13.44
N VAL A 441 -36.35 10.57 13.34
CA VAL A 441 -36.94 9.29 13.73
C VAL A 441 -36.32 8.15 12.92
N SER A 442 -36.38 8.23 11.59
CA SER A 442 -35.79 7.22 10.70
C SER A 442 -34.28 7.08 10.89
N ARG A 443 -33.56 8.20 11.07
CA ARG A 443 -32.12 8.18 11.34
C ARG A 443 -31.79 7.45 12.63
N TRP A 444 -32.59 7.66 13.69
CA TRP A 444 -32.40 7.04 14.99
C TRP A 444 -32.73 5.55 14.96
N PHE A 445 -33.94 5.17 14.54
CA PHE A 445 -34.40 3.78 14.53
C PHE A 445 -33.59 2.87 13.59
N LEU A 446 -33.13 3.40 12.45
CA LEU A 446 -32.40 2.62 11.47
C LEU A 446 -30.87 2.67 11.65
N HIS A 447 -30.35 3.44 12.61
CA HIS A 447 -28.91 3.69 12.76
C HIS A 447 -28.07 2.40 12.71
N HIS A 448 -28.41 1.40 13.54
CA HIS A 448 -27.63 0.16 13.62
C HIS A 448 -27.81 -0.75 12.40
N ARG A 449 -29.01 -0.79 11.80
CA ARG A 449 -29.27 -1.54 10.56
C ARG A 449 -28.50 -0.93 9.38
N VAL A 450 -28.52 0.39 9.27
CA VAL A 450 -27.77 1.15 8.25
C VAL A 450 -26.27 0.94 8.43
N THR A 451 -25.76 1.06 9.66
CA THR A 451 -24.34 0.84 9.97
C THR A 451 -23.89 -0.57 9.63
N THR A 452 -24.69 -1.58 9.99
CA THR A 452 -24.40 -2.98 9.67
C THR A 452 -24.38 -3.22 8.16
N ALA A 453 -25.40 -2.75 7.45
CA ALA A 453 -25.46 -2.87 6.00
C ALA A 453 -24.29 -2.15 5.30
N ALA A 454 -23.90 -0.97 5.79
CA ALA A 454 -22.76 -0.23 5.25
C ALA A 454 -21.45 -1.04 5.36
N VAL A 455 -21.24 -1.73 6.49
CA VAL A 455 -20.06 -2.59 6.67
C VAL A 455 -20.01 -3.72 5.65
N TYR A 456 -21.12 -4.43 5.47
CA TYR A 456 -21.18 -5.54 4.50
C TYR A 456 -21.06 -5.04 3.06
N LEU A 457 -21.74 -3.95 2.71
CA LEU A 457 -21.73 -3.43 1.34
C LEU A 457 -20.35 -2.90 0.93
N THR A 458 -19.60 -2.27 1.84
CA THR A 458 -18.27 -1.72 1.53
C THR A 458 -17.14 -2.74 1.68
N MET A 459 -17.20 -3.62 2.69
CA MET A 459 -16.14 -4.61 2.94
C MET A 459 -16.36 -5.94 2.21
N LEU A 460 -17.60 -6.34 1.94
CA LEU A 460 -17.92 -7.63 1.32
C LEU A 460 -18.58 -7.48 -0.06
N GLU A 461 -18.84 -6.25 -0.51
CA GLU A 461 -19.48 -5.95 -1.82
C GLU A 461 -20.86 -6.61 -2.01
N ARG A 462 -21.55 -6.88 -0.90
CA ARG A 462 -22.91 -7.43 -0.91
C ARG A 462 -23.73 -7.01 0.30
N ALA A 463 -25.04 -7.15 0.19
CA ALA A 463 -25.93 -6.95 1.33
C ALA A 463 -25.72 -8.03 2.41
N PRO A 464 -25.90 -7.70 3.70
CA PRO A 464 -25.99 -8.71 4.75
C PRO A 464 -27.25 -9.56 4.57
N GLU A 465 -27.17 -10.85 4.90
CA GLU A 465 -28.35 -11.68 5.06
C GLU A 465 -29.23 -11.16 6.22
N ALA A 466 -30.52 -11.47 6.21
CA ALA A 466 -31.46 -11.00 7.23
C ALA A 466 -31.04 -11.39 8.67
N SER A 467 -30.53 -12.62 8.83
CA SER A 467 -30.00 -13.13 10.11
C SER A 467 -28.79 -12.34 10.58
N ALA A 468 -27.82 -12.08 9.70
CA ALA A 468 -26.63 -11.29 9.98
C ALA A 468 -26.97 -9.83 10.30
N LEU A 469 -27.90 -9.23 9.55
CA LEU A 469 -28.39 -7.88 9.80
C LEU A 469 -29.07 -7.78 11.17
N ALA A 470 -29.94 -8.72 11.52
CA ALA A 470 -30.62 -8.77 12.81
C ALA A 470 -29.63 -8.94 13.97
N TYR A 471 -28.70 -9.90 13.85
CA TYR A 471 -27.68 -10.16 14.86
C TYR A 471 -26.82 -8.93 15.15
N TRP A 472 -26.20 -8.34 14.12
CA TRP A 472 -25.27 -7.23 14.32
C TRP A 472 -25.96 -5.93 14.71
N SER A 473 -27.15 -5.66 14.17
CA SER A 473 -27.90 -4.46 14.60
C SER A 473 -28.35 -4.56 16.06
N GLY A 474 -28.79 -5.75 16.51
CA GLY A 474 -29.08 -6.01 17.92
C GLY A 474 -27.84 -5.90 18.80
N ALA A 475 -26.72 -6.51 18.39
CA ALA A 475 -25.46 -6.47 19.13
C ALA A 475 -24.94 -5.03 19.32
N LEU A 476 -25.01 -4.19 18.28
CA LEU A 476 -24.65 -2.77 18.36
C LEU A 476 -25.61 -2.01 19.30
N GLY A 477 -26.91 -2.29 19.24
CA GLY A 477 -27.91 -1.71 20.14
C GLY A 477 -27.72 -2.12 21.61
N SER A 478 -27.10 -3.28 21.87
CA SER A 478 -26.75 -3.75 23.21
C SER A 478 -25.32 -3.37 23.66
N GLY A 479 -24.64 -2.46 22.94
CA GLY A 479 -23.35 -1.89 23.35
C GLY A 479 -22.11 -2.50 22.69
N SER A 480 -22.26 -3.41 21.72
CA SER A 480 -21.11 -3.80 20.88
C SER A 480 -20.59 -2.62 20.08
N THR A 481 -19.29 -2.60 19.80
CA THR A 481 -18.67 -1.49 19.07
C THR A 481 -18.61 -1.75 17.56
N LEU A 482 -18.63 -0.69 16.77
CA LEU A 482 -18.37 -0.77 15.32
C LEU A 482 -16.97 -1.35 15.02
N ALA A 483 -15.99 -1.10 15.89
CA ALA A 483 -14.67 -1.74 15.80
C ALA A 483 -14.77 -3.26 15.95
N GLY A 484 -15.63 -3.75 16.84
CA GLY A 484 -15.91 -5.19 16.98
C GLY A 484 -16.51 -5.80 15.71
N LEU A 485 -17.54 -5.16 15.14
CA LEU A 485 -18.17 -5.60 13.89
C LEU A 485 -17.17 -5.60 12.71
N THR A 486 -16.51 -4.47 12.45
CA THR A 486 -15.55 -4.36 11.34
C THR A 486 -14.36 -5.32 11.49
N ASN A 487 -13.88 -5.55 12.72
CA ASN A 487 -12.84 -6.54 12.98
C ASN A 487 -13.33 -7.98 12.75
N SER A 488 -14.57 -8.29 13.14
CA SER A 488 -15.17 -9.60 12.88
C SER A 488 -15.28 -9.88 11.39
N VAL A 489 -15.76 -8.91 10.60
CA VAL A 489 -15.84 -9.01 9.14
C VAL A 489 -14.44 -9.14 8.53
N PHE A 490 -13.47 -8.31 8.93
CA PHE A 490 -12.09 -8.37 8.43
C PHE A 490 -11.42 -9.74 8.66
N LEU A 491 -11.68 -10.38 9.80
CA LEU A 491 -11.11 -11.69 10.13
C LEU A 491 -11.87 -12.87 9.52
N SER A 492 -13.01 -12.63 8.87
CA SER A 492 -13.83 -13.68 8.26
C SER A 492 -13.14 -14.34 7.07
N ALA A 493 -13.52 -15.59 6.80
CA ALA A 493 -13.10 -16.30 5.59
C ALA A 493 -13.56 -15.56 4.32
N GLU A 494 -14.77 -15.03 4.37
CA GLU A 494 -15.40 -14.32 3.27
C GLU A 494 -14.64 -13.06 2.86
N TYR A 495 -14.27 -12.19 3.81
CA TYR A 495 -13.48 -10.99 3.50
C TYR A 495 -12.13 -11.36 2.88
N ARG A 496 -11.49 -12.42 3.40
CA ARG A 496 -10.24 -12.94 2.84
C ARG A 496 -10.42 -13.39 1.39
N ASP A 497 -11.51 -14.09 1.07
CA ASP A 497 -11.75 -14.61 -0.28
C ASP A 497 -12.10 -13.48 -1.26
N ARG A 498 -12.71 -12.39 -0.78
CA ARG A 498 -13.01 -11.19 -1.57
C ARG A 498 -11.76 -10.35 -1.92
N VAL A 499 -10.71 -10.36 -1.10
CA VAL A 499 -9.50 -9.52 -1.29
C VAL A 499 -8.26 -10.29 -1.74
N ARG A 500 -8.40 -11.58 -2.02
CA ARG A 500 -7.39 -12.40 -2.71
C ARG A 500 -7.42 -12.11 -4.20
#